data_AF-A0A554LAK6-F1
#
_entry.id   AF-A0A554LAK6-F1
#
_cell.length_a   1.000
_cell.length_b   1.000
_cell.length_c   1.000
_cell.angle_alpha   90.00
_cell.angle_beta   90.00
_cell.angle_gamma   90.00
#
_symmetry.space_group_name_H-M   'P 1'
#
loop_
_entity.id
_entity.type
_entity.pdbx_description
1 polymer ?
#
loop_
_entity_poly.entity_id
_entity_poly.type
_entity_poly.pdbx_seq_one_letter_code
_entity_poly.pdbx_strand_id
1 'polypeptide(L)'
;MDFFKIDFHINKVVRLLVIADFFFNFAFASFAPVLAIFITNSITGGSAKVVGFATAFYWLTKSVIQLPIAKFLDKTDGEKDDFWAMVAGYFFAGFAPLGYLFATEPWHLYAINAWFGFCMAWAVPAWYGIFTRHVDKWRVSYEWSLDSVFAVGLSAAAATALGGYIADSYGFDLLFIGASAFAFLSAFLLLGIRKKLLAKNHLEKVFPDKGKIESRN
;
A
#
# COMPACT_ATOMS: atom_id res chain seq x y z
N MET A 1 -8.61 -14.84 -32.51
CA MET A 1 -9.15 -14.70 -31.14
C MET A 1 -7.98 -14.69 -30.16
N ASP A 2 -7.20 -13.60 -30.10
CA ASP A 2 -6.04 -13.46 -29.20
C ASP A 2 -6.28 -12.49 -28.02
N PHE A 3 -7.54 -12.04 -27.83
CA PHE A 3 -7.91 -11.06 -26.80
C PHE A 3 -7.64 -11.50 -25.34
N PHE A 4 -7.46 -12.79 -25.07
CA PHE A 4 -7.25 -13.34 -23.73
C PHE A 4 -5.78 -13.52 -23.32
N LYS A 5 -4.81 -13.20 -24.19
CA LYS A 5 -3.40 -13.34 -23.83
C LYS A 5 -2.97 -12.19 -22.91
N ILE A 6 -2.74 -12.52 -21.64
CA ILE A 6 -2.07 -11.62 -20.69
C ILE A 6 -0.60 -11.56 -21.08
N ASP A 7 -0.11 -10.37 -21.39
CA ASP A 7 1.27 -10.12 -21.73
C ASP A 7 2.04 -9.60 -20.50
N PHE A 8 2.94 -10.46 -20.00
CA PHE A 8 3.80 -10.16 -18.86
C PHE A 8 5.12 -9.48 -19.24
N HIS A 9 5.30 -9.07 -20.51
CA HIS A 9 6.49 -8.35 -20.96
C HIS A 9 6.38 -6.85 -20.63
N ILE A 10 6.49 -6.55 -19.33
CA ILE A 10 6.43 -5.20 -18.76
C ILE A 10 7.76 -4.82 -18.10
N ASN A 11 7.92 -3.54 -17.81
CA ASN A 11 9.09 -3.02 -17.10
C ASN A 11 9.37 -3.82 -15.81
N LYS A 12 10.64 -4.21 -15.62
CA LYS A 12 11.05 -5.00 -14.44
C LYS A 12 10.77 -4.28 -13.11
N VAL A 13 10.73 -2.95 -13.10
CA VAL A 13 10.35 -2.16 -11.92
C VAL A 13 8.86 -2.31 -11.65
N VAL A 14 8.01 -2.05 -12.65
CA VAL A 14 6.55 -2.22 -12.55
C VAL A 14 6.20 -3.63 -12.10
N ARG A 15 6.80 -4.66 -12.71
CA ARG A 15 6.57 -6.05 -12.31
C ARG A 15 6.87 -6.30 -10.82
N LEU A 16 7.96 -5.75 -10.30
CA LEU A 16 8.30 -5.94 -8.89
C LEU A 16 7.39 -5.11 -7.97
N LEU A 17 6.95 -3.92 -8.41
CA LEU A 17 5.95 -3.12 -7.70
C LEU A 17 4.62 -3.87 -7.59
N VAL A 18 4.11 -4.46 -8.68
CA VAL A 18 2.88 -5.27 -8.67
C VAL A 18 3.02 -6.48 -7.73
N ILE A 19 4.15 -7.17 -7.74
CA ILE A 19 4.38 -8.32 -6.84
C ILE A 19 4.46 -7.86 -5.38
N ALA A 20 5.15 -6.77 -5.09
CA ALA A 20 5.21 -6.24 -3.73
C ALA A 20 3.81 -5.77 -3.27
N ASP A 21 3.08 -5.06 -4.13
CA ASP A 21 1.75 -4.55 -3.81
C ASP A 21 0.73 -5.68 -3.65
N PHE A 22 0.88 -6.80 -4.37
CA PHE A 22 0.13 -8.02 -4.12
C PHE A 22 0.26 -8.48 -2.67
N PHE A 23 1.48 -8.64 -2.16
CA PHE A 23 1.70 -9.11 -0.79
C PHE A 23 1.23 -8.09 0.25
N PHE A 24 1.36 -6.80 -0.04
CA PHE A 24 0.88 -5.74 0.83
C PHE A 24 -0.65 -5.76 0.94
N ASN A 25 -1.35 -5.74 -0.19
CA ASN A 25 -2.81 -5.84 -0.21
C ASN A 25 -3.28 -7.17 0.39
N PHE A 26 -2.60 -8.28 0.10
CA PHE A 26 -2.91 -9.57 0.71
C PHE A 26 -2.85 -9.50 2.24
N ALA A 27 -1.81 -8.88 2.81
CA ALA A 27 -1.69 -8.69 4.24
C ALA A 27 -2.90 -7.97 4.85
N PHE A 28 -3.24 -6.79 4.33
CA PHE A 28 -4.30 -5.95 4.93
C PHE A 28 -5.71 -6.42 4.58
N ALA A 29 -5.92 -6.96 3.38
CA ALA A 29 -7.20 -7.54 2.99
C ALA A 29 -7.52 -8.82 3.77
N SER A 30 -6.51 -9.55 4.26
CA SER A 30 -6.73 -10.80 5.00
C SER A 30 -7.61 -10.62 6.23
N PHE A 31 -7.44 -9.51 6.94
CA PHE A 31 -8.22 -9.24 8.14
C PHE A 31 -9.29 -8.16 7.95
N ALA A 32 -9.28 -7.39 6.86
CA ALA A 32 -10.21 -6.25 6.66
C ALA A 32 -11.69 -6.56 6.97
N PRO A 33 -12.34 -7.60 6.40
CA PRO A 33 -13.74 -7.90 6.69
C PRO A 33 -13.98 -8.46 8.10
N VAL A 34 -13.01 -9.20 8.64
CA VAL A 34 -13.13 -9.86 9.96
C VAL A 34 -12.64 -8.99 11.11
N LEU A 35 -11.98 -7.85 10.83
CA LEU A 35 -11.51 -6.91 11.84
C LEU A 35 -12.66 -6.32 12.66
N ALA A 36 -13.83 -6.12 12.03
CA ALA A 36 -15.02 -5.69 12.75
C ALA A 36 -15.44 -6.72 13.82
N ILE A 37 -15.35 -8.02 13.51
CA ILE A 37 -15.66 -9.12 14.43
C ILE A 37 -14.65 -9.15 15.58
N PHE A 38 -13.35 -9.00 15.28
CA PHE A 38 -12.31 -8.85 16.30
C PHE A 38 -12.62 -7.70 17.25
N ILE A 39 -12.92 -6.51 16.69
CA ILE A 39 -13.19 -5.32 17.50
C ILE A 39 -14.42 -5.51 18.38
N THR A 40 -15.51 -6.08 17.88
CA THR A 40 -16.73 -6.23 18.69
C THR A 40 -16.60 -7.30 19.77
N ASN A 41 -15.77 -8.33 19.55
CA ASN A 41 -15.71 -9.48 20.45
C ASN A 41 -14.54 -9.42 21.43
N SER A 42 -13.43 -8.77 21.07
CA SER A 42 -12.18 -8.80 21.84
C SER A 42 -11.84 -7.47 22.51
N ILE A 43 -12.45 -6.36 22.10
CA ILE A 43 -12.13 -5.02 22.62
C ILE A 43 -13.20 -4.59 23.62
N THR A 44 -12.75 -4.09 24.77
CA THR A 44 -13.67 -3.57 25.79
C THR A 44 -14.46 -2.39 25.24
N GLY A 45 -15.80 -2.47 25.26
CA GLY A 45 -16.66 -1.46 24.64
C GLY A 45 -16.64 -1.47 23.10
N GLY A 46 -16.13 -2.56 22.50
CA GLY A 46 -16.17 -2.82 21.07
C GLY A 46 -17.57 -2.70 20.50
N SER A 47 -17.72 -1.92 19.44
CA SER A 47 -19.00 -1.68 18.78
C SER A 47 -18.80 -1.19 17.35
N ALA A 48 -19.85 -1.21 16.54
CA ALA A 48 -19.83 -0.63 15.20
C ALA A 48 -19.37 0.84 15.21
N LYS A 49 -19.69 1.59 16.27
CA LYS A 49 -19.19 2.96 16.49
C LYS A 49 -17.65 2.98 16.56
N VAL A 50 -17.06 2.09 17.37
CA VAL A 50 -15.60 1.99 17.52
C VAL A 50 -14.93 1.61 16.20
N VAL A 51 -15.48 0.66 15.46
CA VAL A 51 -14.99 0.26 14.11
C VAL A 51 -15.01 1.45 13.14
N GLY A 52 -16.11 2.19 13.13
CA GLY A 52 -16.26 3.39 12.28
C GLY A 52 -15.25 4.47 12.61
N PHE A 53 -15.06 4.79 13.89
CA PHE A 53 -14.05 5.77 14.32
C PHE A 53 -12.63 5.31 14.00
N ALA A 54 -12.28 4.05 14.24
CA ALA A 54 -10.94 3.54 13.91
C ALA A 54 -10.62 3.71 12.41
N THR A 55 -11.57 3.34 11.55
CA THR A 55 -11.48 3.57 10.10
C THR A 55 -11.34 5.07 9.77
N ALA A 56 -12.08 5.94 10.45
CA ALA A 56 -11.99 7.38 10.25
C ALA A 56 -10.61 7.96 10.64
N PHE A 57 -10.00 7.48 11.73
CA PHE A 57 -8.65 7.91 12.13
C PHE A 57 -7.59 7.56 11.08
N TYR A 58 -7.70 6.40 10.44
CA TYR A 58 -6.85 6.04 9.30
C TYR A 58 -7.01 7.04 8.15
N TRP A 59 -8.23 7.23 7.65
CA TRP A 59 -8.48 8.08 6.49
C TRP A 59 -8.20 9.55 6.75
N LEU A 60 -8.50 10.05 7.95
CA LEU A 60 -8.20 11.42 8.34
C LEU A 60 -6.68 11.65 8.36
N THR A 61 -5.94 10.78 9.05
CA THR A 61 -4.48 10.91 9.15
C THR A 61 -3.84 10.82 7.77
N LYS A 62 -4.25 9.82 6.98
CA LYS A 62 -3.75 9.64 5.61
C LYS A 62 -4.03 10.87 4.74
N SER A 63 -5.28 11.32 4.66
CA SER A 63 -5.66 12.42 3.76
C SER A 63 -5.04 13.76 4.14
N VAL A 64 -4.91 14.06 5.44
CA VAL A 64 -4.30 15.32 5.91
C VAL A 64 -2.80 15.36 5.59
N ILE A 65 -2.11 14.22 5.72
CA ILE A 65 -0.64 14.16 5.58
C ILE A 65 -0.20 13.89 4.14
N GLN A 66 -0.97 13.10 3.38
CA GLN A 66 -0.56 12.62 2.05
C GLN A 66 -0.30 13.77 1.06
N LEU A 67 -1.14 14.81 1.04
CA LEU A 67 -0.97 15.92 0.09
C LEU A 67 0.31 16.75 0.37
N PRO A 68 0.60 17.18 1.62
CA PRO A 68 1.89 17.77 1.96
C PRO A 68 3.08 16.90 1.57
N ILE A 69 3.02 15.59 1.82
CA ILE A 69 4.11 14.66 1.49
C ILE A 69 4.27 14.51 -0.03
N ALA A 70 3.19 14.36 -0.79
CA ALA A 70 3.25 14.32 -2.24
C ALA A 70 3.92 15.58 -2.81
N LYS A 71 3.53 16.77 -2.31
CA LYS A 71 4.17 18.03 -2.71
C LYS A 71 5.65 18.12 -2.31
N PHE A 72 6.03 17.47 -1.22
CA PHE A 72 7.44 17.41 -0.80
C PHE A 72 8.25 16.51 -1.72
N LEU A 73 7.72 15.32 -2.06
CA LEU A 73 8.34 14.35 -2.95
C LEU A 73 8.46 14.86 -4.39
N ASP A 74 7.45 15.57 -4.91
CA ASP A 74 7.48 16.14 -6.26
C ASP A 74 8.54 17.25 -6.47
N LYS A 75 9.17 17.75 -5.40
CA LYS A 75 10.19 18.81 -5.50
C LYS A 75 11.56 18.28 -5.89
N THR A 76 11.83 17.00 -5.72
CA THR A 76 13.14 16.42 -5.99
C THR A 76 13.17 15.83 -7.41
N ASP A 77 14.29 16.03 -8.10
CA ASP A 77 14.44 15.54 -9.48
C ASP A 77 14.82 14.05 -9.55
N GLY A 78 14.97 13.37 -8.42
CA GLY A 78 15.45 11.99 -8.34
C GLY A 78 14.52 11.10 -7.52
N GLU A 79 14.49 9.80 -7.81
CA GLU A 79 13.52 8.86 -7.20
C GLU A 79 13.95 8.30 -5.84
N LYS A 80 15.00 8.86 -5.25
CA LYS A 80 15.62 8.30 -4.05
C LYS A 80 14.73 8.48 -2.82
N ASP A 81 14.17 9.67 -2.66
CA ASP A 81 13.24 9.99 -1.58
C ASP A 81 11.92 9.25 -1.76
N ASP A 82 11.36 9.20 -2.97
CA ASP A 82 10.21 8.36 -3.30
C ASP A 82 10.47 6.90 -2.89
N PHE A 83 11.62 6.35 -3.30
CA PHE A 83 11.97 4.97 -2.99
C PHE A 83 11.99 4.71 -1.49
N TRP A 84 12.67 5.56 -0.71
CA TRP A 84 12.77 5.37 0.73
C TRP A 84 11.47 5.68 1.47
N ALA A 85 10.68 6.65 1.02
CA ALA A 85 9.34 6.93 1.56
C ALA A 85 8.41 5.73 1.38
N MET A 86 8.41 5.12 0.19
CA MET A 86 7.65 3.92 -0.13
C MET A 86 8.09 2.72 0.73
N VAL A 87 9.38 2.39 0.74
CA VAL A 87 9.91 1.25 1.50
C VAL A 87 9.66 1.41 3.00
N ALA A 88 9.97 2.60 3.55
CA ALA A 88 9.76 2.86 4.97
C ALA A 88 8.28 2.80 5.33
N GLY A 89 7.40 3.41 4.54
CA GLY A 89 5.96 3.37 4.79
C GLY A 89 5.40 1.94 4.76
N TYR A 90 5.81 1.10 3.80
CA TYR A 90 5.36 -0.30 3.74
C TYR A 90 5.89 -1.11 4.94
N PHE A 91 7.16 -0.91 5.29
CA PHE A 91 7.78 -1.58 6.43
C PHE A 91 7.09 -1.19 7.75
N PHE A 92 6.91 0.11 8.00
CA PHE A 92 6.29 0.60 9.23
C PHE A 92 4.80 0.30 9.32
N ALA A 93 4.10 0.23 8.19
CA ALA A 93 2.73 -0.25 8.13
C ALA A 93 2.61 -1.71 8.59
N GLY A 94 3.62 -2.55 8.36
CA GLY A 94 3.64 -3.95 8.81
C GLY A 94 3.57 -4.14 10.34
N PHE A 95 3.82 -3.08 11.12
CA PHE A 95 3.60 -3.12 12.58
C PHE A 95 2.15 -2.89 12.98
N ALA A 96 1.29 -2.36 12.10
CA ALA A 96 -0.10 -2.08 12.45
C ALA A 96 -0.88 -3.36 12.82
N PRO A 97 -0.79 -4.49 12.08
CA PRO A 97 -1.48 -5.71 12.49
C PRO A 97 -0.92 -6.29 13.79
N LEU A 98 0.40 -6.23 14.03
CA LEU A 98 0.99 -6.60 15.32
C LEU A 98 0.44 -5.76 16.48
N GLY A 99 0.14 -4.48 16.25
CA GLY A 99 -0.48 -3.61 17.25
C GLY A 99 -1.83 -4.13 17.73
N TYR A 100 -2.61 -4.79 16.87
CA TYR A 100 -3.91 -5.35 17.25
C TYR A 100 -3.80 -6.49 18.27
N LEU A 101 -2.67 -7.22 18.31
CA LEU A 101 -2.43 -8.27 19.32
C LEU A 101 -2.44 -7.73 20.76
N PHE A 102 -2.14 -6.45 20.94
CA PHE A 102 -2.06 -5.79 22.25
C PHE A 102 -3.25 -4.87 22.51
N ALA A 103 -4.21 -4.79 21.60
CA ALA A 103 -5.33 -3.87 21.72
C ALA A 103 -6.40 -4.44 22.68
N THR A 104 -6.62 -3.76 23.79
CA THR A 104 -7.71 -4.08 24.74
C THR A 104 -8.80 -3.01 24.83
N GLU A 105 -8.50 -1.77 24.44
CA GLU A 105 -9.36 -0.60 24.56
C GLU A 105 -9.53 0.13 23.21
N PRO A 106 -10.61 0.91 23.01
CA PRO A 106 -10.89 1.57 21.74
C PRO A 106 -9.80 2.54 21.27
N TRP A 107 -9.13 3.24 22.20
CA TRP A 107 -8.11 4.22 21.82
C TRP A 107 -6.87 3.56 21.22
N HIS A 108 -6.54 2.31 21.58
CA HIS A 108 -5.47 1.54 20.93
C HIS A 108 -5.75 1.42 19.43
N LEU A 109 -6.99 1.10 19.06
CA LEU A 109 -7.40 0.97 17.66
C LEU A 109 -7.26 2.29 16.91
N TYR A 110 -7.61 3.40 17.55
CA TYR A 110 -7.49 4.74 16.95
C TYR A 110 -6.03 5.10 16.70
N ALA A 111 -5.15 4.81 17.67
CA ALA A 111 -3.71 5.03 17.55
C ALA A 111 -3.09 4.14 16.45
N ILE A 112 -3.44 2.85 16.42
CA ILE A 112 -2.97 1.89 15.39
C ILE A 112 -3.42 2.33 14.00
N ASN A 113 -4.67 2.73 13.83
CA ASN A 113 -5.19 3.17 12.53
C ASN A 113 -4.62 4.53 12.10
N ALA A 114 -4.41 5.45 13.04
CA ALA A 114 -3.70 6.70 12.76
C ALA A 114 -2.25 6.45 12.33
N TRP A 115 -1.53 5.56 13.03
CA TRP A 115 -0.18 5.12 12.64
C TRP A 115 -0.16 4.52 11.24
N PHE A 116 -1.10 3.61 10.95
CA PHE A 116 -1.22 3.02 9.63
C PHE A 116 -1.50 4.09 8.55
N GLY A 117 -2.40 5.02 8.83
CA GLY A 117 -2.72 6.14 7.94
C GLY A 117 -1.52 7.03 7.68
N PHE A 118 -0.72 7.32 8.73
CA PHE A 118 0.55 8.03 8.62
C PHE A 118 1.52 7.30 7.69
N CYS A 119 1.74 6.00 7.90
CA CYS A 119 2.64 5.20 7.06
C CYS A 119 2.21 5.23 5.57
N MET A 120 0.91 5.07 5.31
CA MET A 120 0.37 5.09 3.94
C MET A 120 0.38 6.49 3.32
N ALA A 121 0.35 7.56 4.11
CA ALA A 121 0.49 8.92 3.61
C ALA A 121 1.85 9.16 2.94
N TRP A 122 2.90 8.47 3.39
CA TRP A 122 4.22 8.49 2.77
C TRP A 122 4.31 7.51 1.59
N ALA A 123 3.80 6.30 1.78
CA ALA A 123 4.03 5.25 0.81
C ALA A 123 3.24 5.41 -0.49
N VAL A 124 1.96 5.77 -0.39
CA VAL A 124 1.05 5.85 -1.54
C VAL A 124 1.51 6.85 -2.61
N PRO A 125 1.81 8.13 -2.30
CA PRO A 125 2.22 9.08 -3.34
C PRO A 125 3.56 8.70 -3.95
N ALA A 126 4.50 8.19 -3.15
CA ALA A 126 5.78 7.70 -3.65
C ALA A 126 5.62 6.51 -4.61
N TRP A 127 4.75 5.55 -4.26
CA TRP A 127 4.43 4.42 -5.13
C TRP A 127 3.79 4.90 -6.44
N TYR A 128 2.83 5.83 -6.39
CA TYR A 128 2.20 6.40 -7.60
C TYR A 128 3.22 7.07 -8.51
N GLY A 129 4.15 7.85 -7.94
CA GLY A 129 5.24 8.48 -8.66
C GLY A 129 6.11 7.44 -9.37
N ILE A 130 6.69 6.50 -8.62
CA ILE A 130 7.61 5.48 -9.18
C ILE A 130 6.89 4.63 -10.23
N PHE A 131 5.68 4.15 -9.95
CA PHE A 131 4.92 3.31 -10.86
C PHE A 131 4.70 4.03 -12.19
N THR A 132 4.14 5.25 -12.14
CA THR A 132 3.83 6.05 -13.34
C THR A 132 5.08 6.35 -14.17
N ARG A 133 6.24 6.60 -13.54
CA ARG A 133 7.50 6.86 -14.25
C ARG A 133 8.11 5.65 -14.95
N HIS A 134 7.70 4.44 -14.57
CA HIS A 134 8.23 3.19 -15.11
C HIS A 134 7.29 2.44 -16.05
N VAL A 135 6.04 2.87 -16.11
CA VAL A 135 5.04 2.35 -17.05
C VAL A 135 5.43 2.66 -18.48
N ASP A 136 5.26 1.70 -19.40
CA ASP A 136 5.59 1.90 -20.80
C ASP A 136 4.57 2.86 -21.47
N LYS A 137 5.07 3.83 -22.25
CA LYS A 137 4.29 4.97 -22.81
C LYS A 137 3.00 4.57 -23.54
N TRP A 138 2.95 3.40 -24.16
CA TRP A 138 1.80 2.91 -24.92
C TRP A 138 1.00 1.81 -24.21
N ARG A 139 1.35 1.50 -22.96
CA ARG A 139 0.73 0.44 -22.15
C ARG A 139 0.18 0.94 -20.82
N VAL A 140 -0.03 2.24 -20.67
CA VAL A 140 -0.43 2.88 -19.41
C VAL A 140 -1.64 2.20 -18.78
N SER A 141 -2.75 2.13 -19.50
CA SER A 141 -3.98 1.50 -18.99
C SER A 141 -3.78 0.01 -18.71
N TYR A 142 -2.95 -0.68 -19.49
CA TYR A 142 -2.72 -2.11 -19.33
C TYR A 142 -1.91 -2.42 -18.07
N GLU A 143 -0.81 -1.70 -17.83
CA GLU A 143 0.06 -1.91 -16.66
C GLU A 143 -0.62 -1.51 -15.35
N TRP A 144 -1.38 -0.41 -15.33
CA TRP A 144 -2.25 -0.09 -14.19
C TRP A 144 -3.36 -1.13 -13.98
N SER A 145 -3.87 -1.74 -15.06
CA SER A 145 -4.83 -2.84 -14.94
C SER A 145 -4.19 -4.12 -14.43
N LEU A 146 -2.91 -4.39 -14.74
CA LEU A 146 -2.18 -5.52 -14.14
C LEU A 146 -2.09 -5.35 -12.63
N ASP A 147 -1.76 -4.14 -12.15
CA ASP A 147 -1.77 -3.85 -10.72
C ASP A 147 -3.17 -4.02 -10.10
N SER A 148 -4.19 -3.40 -10.71
CA SER A 148 -5.57 -3.50 -10.22
C SER A 148 -6.10 -4.94 -10.18
N VAL A 149 -5.81 -5.77 -11.20
CA VAL A 149 -6.30 -7.15 -11.25
C VAL A 149 -5.49 -8.07 -10.34
N PHE A 150 -4.16 -8.05 -10.46
CA PHE A 150 -3.32 -8.97 -9.69
C PHE A 150 -3.11 -8.48 -8.28
N ALA A 151 -2.56 -7.27 -8.12
CA ALA A 151 -2.12 -6.73 -6.85
C ALA A 151 -3.28 -6.37 -5.93
N VAL A 152 -4.42 -5.90 -6.46
CA VAL A 152 -5.59 -5.52 -5.66
C VAL A 152 -6.68 -6.60 -5.69
N GLY A 153 -7.20 -6.96 -6.87
CA GLY A 153 -8.37 -7.84 -7.00
C GLY A 153 -8.13 -9.27 -6.53
N LEU A 154 -7.16 -9.95 -7.14
CA LEU A 154 -6.85 -11.35 -6.81
C LEU A 154 -6.26 -11.50 -5.41
N SER A 155 -5.41 -10.57 -4.98
CA SER A 155 -4.88 -10.56 -3.62
C SER A 155 -5.99 -10.43 -2.60
N ALA A 156 -6.94 -9.49 -2.79
CA ALA A 156 -8.06 -9.30 -1.88
C ALA A 156 -8.96 -10.54 -1.86
N ALA A 157 -9.34 -11.08 -3.01
CA ALA A 157 -10.19 -12.27 -3.09
C ALA A 157 -9.57 -13.47 -2.32
N ALA A 158 -8.29 -13.75 -2.55
CA ALA A 158 -7.59 -14.83 -1.87
C ALA A 158 -7.40 -14.53 -0.37
N ALA A 159 -6.97 -13.32 -0.04
CA ALA A 159 -6.70 -12.91 1.33
C ALA A 159 -7.94 -12.90 2.19
N THR A 160 -9.05 -12.31 1.73
CA THR A 160 -10.29 -12.24 2.52
C THR A 160 -10.86 -13.63 2.79
N ALA A 161 -10.78 -14.53 1.81
CA ALA A 161 -11.24 -15.92 1.97
C ALA A 161 -10.37 -16.68 2.98
N LEU A 162 -9.04 -16.62 2.81
CA LEU A 162 -8.10 -17.29 3.70
C LEU A 162 -8.11 -16.70 5.10
N GLY A 163 -8.16 -15.38 5.22
CA GLY A 163 -8.15 -14.70 6.50
C GLY A 163 -9.44 -14.90 7.29
N GLY A 164 -10.59 -14.99 6.62
CA GLY A 164 -11.83 -15.42 7.24
C GLY A 164 -11.75 -16.83 7.81
N TYR A 165 -11.23 -17.78 7.03
CA TYR A 165 -11.01 -19.15 7.48
C TYR A 165 -10.02 -19.24 8.65
N ILE A 166 -8.90 -18.52 8.58
CA ILE A 166 -7.87 -18.50 9.64
C ILE A 166 -8.45 -17.89 10.92
N ALA A 167 -9.18 -16.78 10.85
CA ALA A 167 -9.79 -16.15 12.01
C ALA A 167 -10.76 -17.10 12.73
N ASP A 168 -11.58 -17.83 11.97
CA ASP A 168 -12.59 -18.75 12.52
C ASP A 168 -11.95 -20.02 13.12
N SER A 169 -10.96 -20.60 12.45
CA SER A 169 -10.37 -21.89 12.87
C SER A 169 -9.18 -21.77 13.82
N TYR A 170 -8.38 -20.70 13.71
CA TYR A 170 -7.11 -20.53 14.44
C TYR A 170 -7.04 -19.24 15.26
N GLY A 171 -8.05 -18.36 15.14
CA GLY A 171 -8.11 -17.09 15.87
C GLY A 171 -7.39 -15.93 15.20
N PHE A 172 -7.58 -14.74 15.78
CA PHE A 172 -7.05 -13.48 15.24
C PHE A 172 -5.55 -13.31 15.43
N ASP A 173 -4.94 -13.93 16.45
CA ASP A 173 -3.52 -13.77 16.72
C ASP A 173 -2.65 -14.28 15.55
N LEU A 174 -2.93 -15.50 15.08
CA LEU A 174 -2.24 -16.08 13.93
C LEU A 174 -2.46 -15.25 12.66
N LEU A 175 -3.69 -14.74 12.47
CA LEU A 175 -4.03 -13.90 11.33
C LEU A 175 -3.21 -12.61 11.31
N PHE A 176 -3.10 -11.89 12.43
CA PHE A 176 -2.35 -10.64 12.51
C PHE A 176 -0.84 -10.85 12.39
N ILE A 177 -0.29 -11.92 12.95
CA ILE A 177 1.12 -12.28 12.78
C ILE A 177 1.41 -12.59 11.30
N GLY A 178 0.56 -13.40 10.66
CA GLY A 178 0.69 -13.73 9.24
C GLY A 178 0.58 -12.50 8.33
N ALA A 179 -0.40 -11.63 8.59
CA ALA A 179 -0.55 -10.37 7.86
C ALA A 179 0.71 -9.49 7.98
N SER A 180 1.25 -9.36 9.18
CA SER A 180 2.48 -8.58 9.42
C SER A 180 3.67 -9.17 8.66
N ALA A 181 3.81 -10.50 8.64
CA ALA A 181 4.86 -11.17 7.87
C ALA A 181 4.75 -10.89 6.36
N PHE A 182 3.54 -10.91 5.79
CA PHE A 182 3.31 -10.56 4.38
C PHE A 182 3.58 -9.07 4.10
N ALA A 183 3.22 -8.17 5.00
CA ALA A 183 3.53 -6.74 4.86
C ALA A 183 5.04 -6.47 4.89
N PHE A 184 5.78 -7.13 5.80
CA PHE A 184 7.24 -7.04 5.80
C PHE A 184 7.87 -7.66 4.55
N LEU A 185 7.38 -8.81 4.10
CA LEU A 185 7.81 -9.42 2.84
C LEU A 185 7.67 -8.45 1.67
N SER A 186 6.53 -7.76 1.58
CA SER A 186 6.32 -6.72 0.56
C SER A 186 7.39 -5.63 0.62
N ALA A 187 7.64 -5.06 1.80
CA ALA A 187 8.66 -4.04 2.00
C ALA A 187 10.07 -4.55 1.61
N PHE A 188 10.41 -5.79 1.93
CA PHE A 188 11.69 -6.40 1.54
C PHE A 188 11.80 -6.64 0.04
N LEU A 189 10.72 -7.04 -0.64
CA LEU A 189 10.70 -7.20 -2.10
C LEU A 189 10.97 -5.87 -2.82
N LEU A 190 10.46 -4.75 -2.30
CA LEU A 190 10.75 -3.41 -2.83
C LEU A 190 12.25 -3.09 -2.81
N LEU A 191 13.05 -3.65 -1.91
CA LEU A 191 14.51 -3.45 -1.93
C LEU A 191 15.16 -3.99 -3.21
N GLY A 192 14.51 -4.92 -3.93
CA GLY A 192 14.99 -5.47 -5.19
C GLY A 192 15.04 -4.46 -6.35
N ILE A 193 14.27 -3.37 -6.31
CA ILE A 193 14.35 -2.27 -7.30
C ILE A 193 15.35 -1.19 -6.92
N ARG A 194 15.93 -1.21 -5.70
CA ARG A 194 16.87 -0.20 -5.19
C ARG A 194 17.97 0.15 -6.19
N LYS A 195 18.69 -0.86 -6.70
CA LYS A 195 19.82 -0.63 -7.62
C LYS A 195 19.37 0.00 -8.94
N LYS A 196 18.15 -0.24 -9.40
CA LYS A 196 17.64 0.30 -10.67
C LYS A 196 17.18 1.74 -10.52
N LEU A 197 16.50 2.04 -9.42
CA LEU A 197 16.03 3.39 -9.10
C LEU A 197 17.20 4.30 -8.71
N LEU A 198 18.13 3.83 -7.88
CA LEU A 198 19.24 4.65 -7.38
C LEU A 198 20.44 4.75 -8.33
N ALA A 199 20.50 3.98 -9.42
CA ALA A 199 21.59 4.07 -10.40
C ALA A 199 21.34 5.14 -11.48
N LYS A 200 20.10 5.62 -11.65
CA LYS A 200 19.76 6.67 -12.61
C LYS A 200 19.57 7.98 -11.86
N ASN A 201 20.54 8.89 -11.98
CA ASN A 201 20.47 10.22 -11.33
C ASN A 201 19.50 11.19 -12.02
N HIS A 202 18.91 10.85 -13.16
CA HIS A 202 17.89 11.66 -13.82
C HIS A 202 16.95 10.77 -14.64
N LEU A 203 15.72 10.59 -14.17
CA LEU A 203 14.60 10.41 -15.09
C LEU A 203 14.03 11.82 -15.33
N GLU A 204 13.86 12.21 -16.58
CA GLU A 204 13.09 13.41 -16.91
C GLU A 204 11.76 13.35 -16.15
N LYS A 205 11.39 14.44 -15.45
CA LYS A 205 10.03 14.59 -14.91
C LYS A 205 9.07 14.18 -16.03
N VAL A 206 8.20 13.19 -15.75
CA VAL A 206 7.34 12.57 -16.77
C VAL A 206 6.41 13.58 -17.45
N PHE A 207 6.25 14.75 -16.84
CA PHE A 207 5.63 15.90 -17.48
C PHE A 207 6.52 17.14 -17.33
N PRO A 208 6.69 17.94 -18.40
CA PRO A 208 7.49 19.15 -18.34
C PRO A 208 6.91 20.12 -17.30
N ASP A 209 7.81 20.81 -16.60
CA ASP A 209 7.48 21.90 -15.69
C ASP A 209 6.56 22.92 -16.39
N LYS A 210 5.63 23.53 -15.64
CA LYS A 210 4.60 24.46 -16.16
C LYS A 210 5.15 25.57 -17.07
N GLY A 211 6.43 25.90 -16.95
CA GLY A 211 7.12 26.87 -17.81
C GLY A 211 7.13 26.55 -19.31
N LYS A 212 6.84 25.30 -19.73
CA LYS A 212 6.65 24.95 -21.17
C LYS A 212 5.19 25.03 -21.65
N ILE A 213 4.22 25.14 -20.74
CA ILE A 213 2.79 25.25 -21.08
C ILE A 213 2.44 26.74 -21.26
N GLU A 214 3.06 27.63 -20.49
CA GLU A 214 2.86 29.08 -20.60
C GLU A 214 3.56 29.72 -21.82
N SER A 215 4.51 29.03 -22.47
CA SER A 215 5.20 29.53 -23.67
C SER A 215 4.48 29.20 -25.00
N ARG A 216 3.23 28.72 -24.93
CA ARG A 216 2.43 28.33 -26.11
C ARG A 216 1.13 29.13 -26.29
N ASN A 217 0.99 30.24 -25.57
CA ASN A 217 -0.09 31.21 -25.79
C ASN A 217 0.48 32.51 -26.34
#